data_AF-A0A355QEM6-F1
#
_entry.id   AF-A0A355QEM6-F1
#
_cell.length_a   1.000
_cell.length_b   1.000
_cell.length_c   1.000
_cell.angle_alpha   90.00
_cell.angle_beta   90.00
_cell.angle_gamma   90.00
#
_symmetry.space_group_name_H-M   'P 1'
#
loop_
_entity.id
_entity.type
_entity.pdbx_description
1 polymer ?
#
loop_
_entity_poly.entity_id
_entity_poly.type
_entity_poly.pdbx_seq_one_letter_code
_entity_poly.pdbx_strand_id
1 'polypeptide(L)' 'FDALASERVQTSLWNEEHPIPHTRLGQGADAIVVCPATARLLADYRSGRSGDLLTATLLATRAPV' A
#
# COMPACT_ATOMS: atom_id res chain seq x y z
N PHE A 1 9.39 -10.02 -8.45
CA PHE A 1 9.23 -9.53 -7.07
C PHE A 1 8.87 -10.68 -6.13
N ASP A 2 7.94 -11.53 -6.56
CA ASP A 2 7.41 -12.68 -5.81
C ASP A 2 8.43 -13.76 -5.40
N ALA A 3 9.61 -13.83 -6.03
CA ALA A 3 10.64 -14.77 -5.59
C ALA A 3 11.36 -14.32 -4.30
N LEU A 4 11.30 -13.02 -3.99
CA LEU A 4 11.92 -12.43 -2.80
C LEU A 4 10.89 -12.16 -1.70
N ALA A 5 9.69 -11.75 -2.09
CA ALA A 5 8.57 -11.65 -1.17
C ALA A 5 7.98 -13.06 -1.00
N SER A 6 7.80 -13.55 0.22
CA SER A 6 7.16 -14.86 0.48
C SER A 6 5.69 -14.94 0.02
N GLU A 7 5.16 -13.85 -0.54
CA GLU A 7 3.79 -13.66 -0.99
C GLU A 7 3.78 -12.96 -2.35
N ARG A 8 2.68 -13.10 -3.10
CA ARG A 8 2.51 -12.42 -4.40
C ARG A 8 2.52 -10.90 -4.22
N VAL A 9 3.35 -10.22 -5.00
CA VAL A 9 3.46 -8.76 -4.94
C VAL A 9 2.29 -8.10 -5.66
N GLN A 10 1.59 -7.23 -4.95
CA GLN A 10 0.49 -6.41 -5.47
C GLN A 10 1.00 -5.02 -5.81
N THR A 11 0.64 -4.52 -6.98
CA THR A 11 1.12 -3.21 -7.50
C THR A 11 0.01 -2.30 -8.00
N SER A 12 -1.21 -2.81 -8.09
CA SER A 12 -2.35 -2.14 -8.72
C SER A 12 -3.59 -2.19 -7.82
N LEU A 13 -4.42 -1.16 -7.90
CA LEU A 13 -5.78 -1.18 -7.32
C LEU A 13 -6.75 -2.03 -8.14
N TRP A 14 -6.40 -2.23 -9.42
CA TRP A 14 -7.27 -2.79 -10.44
C TRP A 14 -6.77 -4.15 -10.89
N ASN A 15 -7.70 -4.98 -11.38
CA ASN A 15 -7.42 -6.33 -11.89
C ASN A 15 -6.75 -7.25 -10.85
N GLU A 16 -7.06 -7.03 -9.57
CA GLU A 16 -6.67 -7.91 -8.47
C GLU A 16 -7.78 -8.93 -8.18
N GLU A 17 -7.41 -10.07 -7.59
CA GLU A 17 -8.36 -11.13 -7.21
C GLU A 17 -9.35 -10.66 -6.14
N HIS A 18 -8.91 -9.74 -5.27
CA HIS A 18 -9.75 -9.17 -4.24
C HIS A 18 -10.35 -7.83 -4.68
N PRO A 19 -11.66 -7.61 -4.46
CA PRO A 19 -12.35 -6.40 -4.93
C PRO A 19 -11.92 -5.11 -4.20
N ILE A 20 -11.30 -5.23 -3.02
CA ILE A 20 -10.88 -4.10 -2.19
C ILE A 20 -9.46 -4.35 -1.66
N PRO A 21 -8.43 -4.35 -2.52
CA PRO A 21 -7.09 -4.83 -2.14
C PRO A 21 -6.42 -3.90 -1.11
N HIS A 22 -6.61 -2.59 -1.21
CA HIS A 22 -5.97 -1.60 -0.34
C HIS A 22 -6.46 -1.65 1.12
N THR A 23 -7.75 -1.93 1.37
CA THR A 23 -8.25 -2.10 2.74
C THR A 23 -7.79 -3.43 3.32
N ARG A 24 -7.84 -4.51 2.54
CA ARG A 24 -7.39 -5.84 2.97
C ARG A 24 -5.91 -5.81 3.36
N LEU A 25 -5.05 -5.23 2.52
CA LEU A 25 -3.64 -5.06 2.81
C LEU A 25 -3.42 -4.21 4.07
N GLY A 26 -4.11 -3.06 4.17
CA GLY A 26 -3.95 -2.15 5.29
C GLY A 26 -4.44 -2.72 6.63
N GLN A 27 -5.45 -3.59 6.62
CA GLN A 27 -6.00 -4.26 7.81
C GLN A 27 -5.20 -5.51 8.22
N GLY A 28 -4.59 -6.20 7.26
CA GLY A 28 -3.78 -7.39 7.52
C GLY A 28 -2.32 -7.11 7.85
N ALA A 29 -1.87 -5.86 7.72
CA ALA A 29 -0.50 -5.47 8.06
C ALA A 29 -0.37 -5.17 9.55
N ASP A 30 0.64 -5.75 10.22
CA ASP A 30 1.02 -5.37 11.58
C ASP A 30 1.88 -4.09 11.61
N ALA A 31 2.60 -3.82 10.51
CA ALA A 31 3.33 -2.60 10.26
C ALA A 31 3.53 -2.43 8.74
N ILE A 32 3.73 -1.19 8.28
CA ILE A 32 4.02 -0.90 6.88
C ILE A 32 5.33 -0.12 6.79
N VAL A 33 6.27 -0.58 5.96
CA VAL A 33 7.54 0.12 5.73
C VAL A 33 7.57 0.64 4.31
N VAL A 34 7.78 1.96 4.16
CA VAL A 34 7.99 2.59 2.85
C VAL A 34 9.47 2.85 2.65
N CYS A 35 10.12 2.03 1.83
CA CYS A 35 11.54 2.17 1.52
C CYS A 35 11.82 1.91 0.02
N PRO A 36 12.31 2.90 -0.75
CA PRO A 36 12.53 4.29 -0.35
C PRO A 36 11.22 5.11 -0.27
N ALA A 37 11.14 6.05 0.68
CA ALA A 37 10.04 7.02 0.76
C ALA A 37 10.37 8.30 -0.03
N THR A 38 10.05 8.32 -1.32
CA THR A 38 10.35 9.47 -2.20
C THR A 38 9.57 10.73 -1.79
N ALA A 39 10.10 11.91 -2.12
CA ALA A 39 9.44 13.19 -1.84
C ALA A 39 8.02 13.26 -2.43
N ARG A 40 7.81 12.69 -3.62
CA ARG A 40 6.48 12.59 -4.25
C ARG A 40 5.51 11.77 -3.39
N LEU A 41 5.94 10.61 -2.91
CA LEU A 41 5.11 9.76 -2.06
C LEU A 41 4.77 10.45 -0.74
N LEU A 42 5.74 11.10 -0.10
CA LEU A 42 5.50 11.83 1.15
C LEU A 42 4.52 12.99 0.96
N ALA A 43 4.62 13.72 -0.15
CA ALA A 43 3.67 14.78 -0.49
C ALA A 43 2.26 14.24 -0.74
N ASP A 44 2.14 13.11 -1.46
CA ASP A 44 0.87 12.44 -1.71
C ASP A 44 0.24 11.94 -0.40
N TYR A 45 1.03 11.31 0.48
CA TYR A 45 0.55 10.81 1.76
C TYR A 45 0.12 11.96 2.69
N ARG A 46 0.93 13.01 2.81
CA ARG A 46 0.61 14.19 3.61
C ARG A 46 -0.65 14.92 3.14
N SER A 47 -0.91 14.93 1.83
CA SER A 47 -2.06 15.60 1.22
C SER A 47 -3.32 14.71 1.16
N GLY A 48 -3.21 13.43 1.53
CA GLY A 48 -4.34 12.50 1.48
C GLY A 48 -4.67 12.01 0.07
N ARG A 49 -3.72 12.04 -0.87
CA ARG A 49 -3.95 11.65 -2.26
C ARG A 49 -3.83 10.12 -2.43
N SER A 50 -4.94 9.44 -2.71
CA SER A 50 -5.02 7.97 -2.84
C SER A 50 -4.97 7.49 -4.30
N GLY A 51 -3.94 7.89 -5.05
CA GLY A 51 -3.88 7.68 -6.50
C GLY A 51 -3.48 6.28 -6.97
N ASP A 52 -2.94 5.45 -6.07
CA ASP A 52 -2.44 4.11 -6.37
C ASP A 52 -2.65 3.15 -5.18
N LEU A 53 -2.27 1.89 -5.36
CA LEU A 53 -2.45 0.87 -4.33
C LEU A 53 -1.73 1.24 -3.03
N LEU A 54 -0.49 1.73 -3.14
CA LEU A 54 0.34 2.05 -1.98
C LEU A 54 -0.27 3.19 -1.17
N THR A 55 -0.56 4.32 -1.80
CA THR A 55 -1.14 5.51 -1.14
C THR A 55 -2.54 5.25 -0.60
N ALA A 56 -3.38 4.47 -1.31
CA ALA A 56 -4.68 4.05 -0.81
C ALA A 56 -4.55 3.13 0.42
N THR A 57 -3.57 2.22 0.43
CA THR A 57 -3.31 1.32 1.57
C THR A 57 -2.83 2.11 2.79
N LEU A 58 -1.88 3.04 2.59
CA LEU A 58 -1.34 3.90 3.65
C LEU A 58 -2.40 4.79 4.31
N LEU A 59 -3.41 5.23 3.56
CA LEU A 59 -4.52 6.03 4.10
C LEU A 59 -5.60 5.17 4.77
N ALA A 60 -5.73 3.90 4.39
CA ALA A 60 -6.74 2.99 4.93
C ALA A 60 -6.26 2.21 6.18
N THR A 61 -4.94 2.11 6.40
CA THR A 61 -4.36 1.32 7.49
C THR A 61 -4.56 1.95 8.87
N ARG A 62 -4.59 1.10 9.90
CA ARG A 62 -4.44 1.49 11.32
C ARG A 62 -3.11 1.03 11.91
N ALA A 63 -2.31 0.31 11.12
CA ALA A 63 -1.02 -0.18 11.55
C ALA A 63 -0.03 0.99 11.69
N PRO A 64 1.02 0.85 12.50
CA PRO A 64 2.20 1.72 12.42
C PRO A 64 2.75 1.75 10.99
N VAL A 65 3.05 2.96 10.52
CA VAL A 65 3.69 3.27 9.23
C VAL A 65 5.02 3.95 9.49
#